data_AF-A0A0M1HT72-F1
#
_entry.id   AF-A0A0M1HT72-F1
#
_cell.length_a   1.000
_cell.length_b   1.000
_cell.length_c   1.000
_cell.angle_alpha   90.00
_cell.angle_beta   90.00
_cell.angle_gamma   90.00
#
_symmetry.space_group_name_H-M   'P 1'
#
loop_
_entity.id
_entity.type
_entity.pdbx_description
1 polymer ?
#
loop_
_entity_poly.entity_id
_entity_poly.type
_entity_poly.pdbx_seq_one_letter_code
_entity_poly.pdbx_strand_id
1 'polypeptide(L)'
;MYKFIINLIIVFALIACNKQSEELSTKIKDTNLCVYTNESKNDNKVSFLVELAKINFTQDYKTIYEKSFDNVDLPISEKSCVLIPLSNFEKNQPYVITLGTINHTYRARICVIENNNQKIIKSVEDGKDSC
;
A
#
# COMPACT_ATOMS: atom_id res chain seq x y z
N MET A 1 4.39 -53.66 -32.82
CA MET A 1 3.83 -53.97 -31.48
C MET A 1 4.34 -52.93 -30.50
N TYR A 2 3.40 -52.28 -29.82
CA TYR A 2 3.56 -51.19 -28.86
C TYR A 2 4.55 -51.53 -27.73
N LYS A 3 5.39 -50.57 -27.33
CA LYS A 3 5.76 -50.36 -25.93
C LYS A 3 6.23 -48.92 -25.72
N PHE A 4 5.21 -48.07 -25.51
CA PHE A 4 5.23 -46.94 -24.60
C PHE A 4 6.10 -47.24 -23.37
N ILE A 5 6.79 -46.24 -22.79
CA ILE A 5 6.63 -45.82 -21.38
C ILE A 5 7.63 -44.67 -21.10
N ILE A 6 7.04 -43.46 -21.05
CA ILE A 6 7.21 -42.40 -20.03
C ILE A 6 8.58 -41.69 -19.98
N ASN A 7 8.64 -40.61 -20.75
CA ASN A 7 9.53 -39.47 -20.52
C ASN A 7 8.99 -38.71 -19.30
N LEU A 8 9.60 -38.87 -18.12
CA LEU A 8 9.22 -38.19 -16.89
C LEU A 8 9.74 -36.75 -16.93
N ILE A 9 8.99 -35.85 -17.55
CA ILE A 9 9.23 -34.40 -17.46
C ILE A 9 8.69 -33.94 -16.11
N ILE A 10 9.57 -33.85 -15.11
CA ILE A 10 9.26 -33.24 -13.82
C ILE A 10 9.17 -31.72 -14.06
N VAL A 11 7.96 -31.22 -14.27
CA VAL A 11 7.68 -29.78 -14.24
C VAL A 11 7.74 -29.34 -12.77
N PHE A 12 8.90 -28.87 -12.34
CA PHE A 12 9.01 -28.06 -11.13
C PHE A 12 8.27 -26.75 -11.38
N ALA A 13 6.98 -26.71 -11.02
CA ALA A 13 6.27 -25.45 -10.87
C ALA A 13 6.90 -24.74 -9.67
N LEU A 14 7.90 -23.91 -9.92
CA LEU A 14 8.29 -22.85 -8.99
C LEU A 14 7.11 -21.89 -8.93
N ILE A 15 6.16 -22.17 -8.05
CA ILE A 15 5.14 -21.20 -7.66
C ILE A 15 5.88 -20.15 -6.85
N ALA A 16 6.56 -19.21 -7.54
CA ALA A 16 7.00 -17.98 -6.95
C ALA A 16 5.73 -17.17 -6.65
N CYS A 17 5.09 -17.46 -5.52
CA CYS A 17 4.07 -16.60 -4.96
C CYS A 17 4.76 -15.31 -4.55
N ASN A 18 4.74 -14.30 -5.42
CA ASN A 18 4.90 -12.93 -4.97
C ASN A 18 3.72 -12.68 -4.03
N LYS A 19 3.98 -12.62 -2.72
CA LYS A 19 2.96 -12.26 -1.73
C LYS A 19 2.45 -10.88 -2.14
N GLN A 20 1.22 -10.83 -2.68
CA GLN A 20 0.59 -9.59 -3.10
C GLN A 20 0.53 -8.68 -1.87
N SER A 21 0.86 -7.40 -2.04
CA SER A 21 0.77 -6.43 -0.95
C SER A 21 -0.65 -6.40 -0.41
N GLU A 22 -0.76 -6.37 0.90
CA GLU A 22 -2.04 -6.35 1.61
C GLU A 22 -2.68 -4.95 1.48
N GLU A 23 -4.00 -4.85 1.64
CA GLU A 23 -4.71 -3.58 1.46
C GLU A 23 -4.45 -2.64 2.65
N LEU A 24 -4.10 -1.38 2.37
CA LEU A 24 -3.99 -0.32 3.38
C LEU A 24 -5.26 0.53 3.37
N SER A 25 -5.90 0.68 4.52
CA SER A 25 -7.04 1.59 4.66
C SER A 25 -6.63 3.03 4.79
N THR A 26 -7.44 3.91 4.22
CA THR A 26 -7.21 5.36 4.23
C THR A 26 -8.49 6.12 4.50
N LYS A 27 -8.41 7.20 5.29
CA LYS A 27 -9.54 8.08 5.58
C LYS A 27 -9.07 9.51 5.84
N ILE A 28 -9.80 10.52 5.38
CA ILE A 28 -9.51 11.91 5.73
C ILE A 28 -9.96 12.15 7.17
N LYS A 29 -9.07 12.71 7.97
CA LYS A 29 -9.31 13.15 9.35
C LYS A 29 -8.75 14.55 9.52
N ASP A 30 -9.64 15.53 9.57
CA ASP A 30 -9.32 16.96 9.60
C ASP A 30 -8.42 17.36 8.42
N THR A 31 -7.19 17.78 8.70
CA THR A 31 -6.20 18.20 7.70
C THR A 31 -5.20 17.09 7.33
N ASN A 32 -5.47 15.85 7.74
CA ASN A 32 -4.58 14.71 7.56
C ASN A 32 -5.28 13.54 6.87
N LEU A 33 -4.48 12.69 6.24
CA LEU A 33 -4.84 11.35 5.84
C LEU A 33 -4.46 10.38 6.96
N CYS A 34 -5.43 9.63 7.44
CA CYS A 34 -5.32 8.58 8.44
C CYS A 34 -5.12 7.23 7.73
N VAL A 35 -4.01 6.53 7.98
CA VAL A 35 -3.67 5.24 7.34
C VAL A 35 -3.47 4.11 8.34
N TYR A 36 -4.02 2.91 8.04
CA TYR A 36 -4.04 1.75 8.94
C TYR A 36 -4.23 0.41 8.18
N THR A 37 -3.83 -0.72 8.77
CA THR A 37 -3.65 -2.03 8.11
C THR A 37 -4.81 -3.03 8.25
N ASN A 38 -5.89 -2.69 8.96
CA ASN A 38 -7.04 -3.60 9.24
C ASN A 38 -6.68 -4.98 9.83
N GLU A 39 -5.45 -5.14 10.29
CA GLU A 39 -4.98 -6.41 10.83
C GLU A 39 -5.73 -6.79 12.10
N SER A 40 -5.76 -8.10 12.36
CA SER A 40 -6.16 -8.58 13.68
C SER A 40 -5.22 -8.02 14.75
N LYS A 41 -5.77 -7.73 15.94
CA LYS A 41 -4.97 -7.18 17.03
C LYS A 41 -3.81 -8.13 17.35
N ASN A 42 -2.61 -7.55 17.37
CA ASN A 42 -1.39 -8.21 17.78
C ASN A 42 -0.73 -7.36 18.87
N ASP A 43 -0.43 -7.96 20.02
CA ASP A 43 0.22 -7.26 21.14
C ASP A 43 1.75 -7.16 20.96
N ASN A 44 2.29 -7.71 19.86
CA ASN A 44 3.69 -7.57 19.52
C ASN A 44 3.96 -6.19 18.93
N LYS A 45 4.93 -5.49 19.53
CA LYS A 45 5.49 -4.27 18.98
C LYS A 45 6.29 -4.56 17.73
N VAL A 46 6.18 -3.65 16.77
CA VAL A 46 6.81 -3.77 15.45
C VAL A 46 7.51 -2.46 15.08
N SER A 47 8.50 -2.56 14.19
CA SER A 47 9.03 -1.41 13.45
C SER A 47 8.43 -1.41 12.05
N PHE A 48 8.05 -0.23 11.57
CA PHE A 48 7.50 -0.06 10.23
C PHE A 48 7.81 1.31 9.63
N LEU A 49 7.78 1.36 8.31
CA LEU A 49 8.00 2.54 7.48
C LEU A 49 6.72 2.92 6.76
N VAL A 50 6.33 4.19 6.81
CA VAL A 50 5.25 4.74 5.97
C VAL A 50 5.86 5.64 4.91
N GLU A 51 5.62 5.32 3.65
CA GLU A 51 6.07 6.08 2.49
C GLU A 51 4.88 6.57 1.66
N LEU A 52 5.03 7.75 1.06
CA LEU A 52 4.13 8.32 0.08
C LEU A 52 4.93 8.69 -1.16
N ALA A 53 4.52 8.18 -2.32
CA ALA A 53 5.14 8.49 -3.61
C ALA A 53 4.08 8.85 -4.65
N LYS A 54 4.43 9.74 -5.57
CA LYS A 54 3.59 10.04 -6.74
C LYS A 54 3.57 8.85 -7.67
N ILE A 55 2.41 8.51 -8.20
CA ILE A 55 2.30 7.56 -9.32
C ILE A 55 2.55 8.35 -10.60
N ASN A 56 3.68 8.07 -11.25
CA ASN A 56 4.02 8.61 -12.55
C ASN A 56 4.87 7.57 -13.29
N PHE A 57 4.33 6.96 -14.35
CA PHE A 57 5.04 5.90 -15.08
C PHE A 57 6.14 6.41 -16.02
N THR A 58 6.26 7.73 -16.19
CA THR A 58 7.30 8.35 -17.01
C THR A 58 8.54 8.75 -16.21
N GLN A 59 8.47 8.69 -14.88
CA GLN A 59 9.52 9.11 -13.97
C GLN A 59 9.92 7.96 -13.04
N ASP A 60 11.14 8.03 -12.52
CA ASP A 60 11.59 7.09 -11.50
C ASP A 60 10.75 7.23 -10.22
N TYR A 61 10.57 6.11 -9.53
CA TYR A 61 9.90 6.09 -8.24
C TYR A 61 10.63 7.01 -7.25
N LYS A 62 9.90 7.96 -6.68
CA LYS A 62 10.43 8.89 -5.69
C LYS A 62 9.44 9.10 -4.57
N THR A 63 9.86 8.73 -3.36
CA THR A 63 9.14 9.04 -2.11
C THR A 63 9.20 10.53 -1.85
N ILE A 64 8.04 11.14 -1.60
CA ILE A 64 7.88 12.58 -1.28
C ILE A 64 7.62 12.82 0.21
N TYR A 65 7.22 11.78 0.94
CA TYR A 65 7.07 11.79 2.38
C TYR A 65 7.39 10.40 2.91
N GLU A 66 8.17 10.35 3.99
CA GLU A 66 8.55 9.13 4.67
C GLU A 66 8.50 9.36 6.18
N LYS A 67 8.09 8.33 6.93
CA LYS A 67 8.18 8.31 8.38
C LYS A 67 8.40 6.91 8.93
N SER A 68 9.46 6.75 9.71
CA SER A 68 9.78 5.51 10.42
C SER A 68 9.17 5.49 11.82
N PHE A 69 8.77 4.30 12.25
CA PHE A 69 8.24 4.02 13.57
C PHE A 69 8.94 2.80 14.14
N ASP A 70 9.42 2.90 15.38
CA ASP A 70 10.19 1.84 16.01
C ASP A 70 9.56 1.38 17.32
N ASN A 71 9.41 0.06 17.47
CA ASN A 71 8.92 -0.59 18.69
C ASN A 71 7.57 -0.01 19.18
N VAL A 72 6.60 0.09 18.26
CA VAL A 72 5.23 0.58 18.50
C VAL A 72 4.20 -0.45 18.07
N ASP A 73 2.94 -0.25 18.46
CA ASP A 73 1.84 -1.06 17.97
C ASP A 73 1.55 -0.75 16.49
N LEU A 74 1.24 -1.78 15.70
CA LEU A 74 0.86 -1.61 14.30
C LEU A 74 -0.46 -0.80 14.23
N PRO A 75 -0.60 0.17 13.31
CA PRO A 75 -1.85 0.92 13.17
C PRO A 75 -2.91 0.02 12.54
N ILE A 76 -3.67 -0.71 13.36
CA ILE A 76 -4.68 -1.69 12.89
C ILE A 76 -6.08 -1.08 12.67
N SER A 77 -6.33 0.16 13.13
CA SER A 77 -7.64 0.80 13.02
C SER A 77 -7.54 2.32 12.89
N GLU A 78 -8.64 2.98 12.52
CA GLU A 78 -8.75 4.44 12.45
C GLU A 78 -8.36 5.15 13.77
N LYS A 79 -8.56 4.51 14.92
CA LYS A 79 -8.24 5.11 16.23
C LYS A 79 -6.74 5.21 16.48
N SER A 80 -5.95 4.30 15.90
CA SER A 80 -4.51 4.16 16.08
C SER A 80 -3.73 4.47 14.79
N CYS A 81 -4.36 5.13 13.83
CA CYS A 81 -3.78 5.32 12.51
C CYS A 81 -2.60 6.29 12.50
N VAL A 82 -1.77 6.17 11.46
CA VAL A 82 -0.73 7.15 11.17
C VAL A 82 -1.33 8.31 10.39
N LEU A 83 -1.00 9.53 10.80
CA LEU A 83 -1.43 10.75 10.13
C LEU A 83 -0.36 11.22 9.15
N ILE A 84 -0.76 11.41 7.89
CA ILE A 84 0.03 12.03 6.83
C ILE A 84 -0.64 13.37 6.49
N PRO A 85 0.05 14.52 6.58
CA PRO A 85 -0.54 15.81 6.25
C PRO A 85 -1.09 15.87 4.83
N LEU A 86 -2.33 16.37 4.66
CA LEU A 86 -2.92 16.55 3.33
C LEU A 86 -2.19 17.62 2.49
N SER A 87 -1.31 18.42 3.10
CA SER A 87 -0.42 19.35 2.38
C SER A 87 0.60 18.64 1.49
N ASN A 88 0.88 17.35 1.72
CA ASN A 88 1.75 16.54 0.87
C ASN A 88 1.04 16.03 -0.39
N PHE A 89 -0.25 16.30 -0.55
CA PHE A 89 -1.08 15.81 -1.64
C PHE A 89 -1.50 16.95 -2.56
N GLU A 90 -1.11 16.84 -3.83
CA GLU A 90 -1.64 17.66 -4.90
C GLU A 90 -3.03 17.17 -5.34
N LYS A 91 -3.90 18.11 -5.73
CA LYS A 91 -5.25 17.81 -6.20
C LYS A 91 -5.21 16.99 -7.48
N ASN A 92 -6.03 15.94 -7.57
CA ASN A 92 -6.15 15.04 -8.72
C ASN A 92 -4.82 14.38 -9.15
N GLN A 93 -3.82 14.35 -8.27
CA GLN A 93 -2.60 13.60 -8.48
C GLN A 93 -2.74 12.23 -7.82
N PRO A 94 -2.46 11.12 -8.53
CA PRO A 94 -2.43 9.79 -7.92
C PRO A 94 -1.13 9.58 -7.12
N TYR A 95 -1.30 8.90 -5.99
CA TYR A 95 -0.25 8.54 -5.06
C TYR A 95 -0.35 7.08 -4.68
N VAL A 96 0.79 6.48 -4.38
CA VAL A 96 0.89 5.21 -3.66
C VAL A 96 1.38 5.49 -2.25
N ILE A 97 0.67 4.92 -1.27
CA ILE A 97 1.08 4.90 0.13
C ILE A 97 1.48 3.48 0.45
N THR A 98 2.67 3.32 1.00
CA THR A 98 3.18 2.02 1.44
C THR A 98 3.39 2.05 2.94
N LEU A 99 2.89 1.05 3.65
CA LEU A 99 3.29 0.74 5.01
C LEU A 99 4.07 -0.58 4.99
N GLY A 100 5.38 -0.52 5.20
CA GLY A 100 6.28 -1.67 5.20
C GLY A 100 6.69 -2.06 6.62
N THR A 101 6.47 -3.31 6.99
CA THR A 101 7.14 -3.97 8.12
C THR A 101 8.23 -4.90 7.57
N ILE A 102 8.99 -5.56 8.43
CA ILE A 102 9.97 -6.59 8.02
C ILE A 102 9.30 -7.74 7.22
N ASN A 103 8.05 -8.09 7.56
CA ASN A 103 7.40 -9.31 7.05
C ASN A 103 6.17 -9.06 6.15
N HIS A 104 5.65 -7.83 6.16
CA HIS A 104 4.40 -7.45 5.50
C HIS A 104 4.55 -6.10 4.82
N THR A 105 3.83 -5.92 3.72
CA THR A 105 3.75 -4.65 3.02
C THR A 105 2.28 -4.39 2.70
N TYR A 106 1.78 -3.26 3.17
CA TYR A 106 0.42 -2.79 2.92
C TYR A 106 0.47 -1.62 1.94
N ARG A 107 -0.47 -1.56 1.00
CA ARG A 107 -0.52 -0.48 0.00
C ARG A 107 -1.91 0.08 -0.19
N ALA A 108 -1.96 1.38 -0.40
CA ALA A 108 -3.13 2.08 -0.93
C ALA A 108 -2.70 2.90 -2.14
N ARG A 109 -3.53 2.92 -3.19
CA ARG A 109 -3.38 3.83 -4.33
C ARG A 109 -4.55 4.79 -4.33
N ILE A 110 -4.29 6.07 -4.15
CA ILE A 110 -5.33 7.07 -3.93
C ILE A 110 -5.08 8.37 -4.67
N CYS A 111 -6.15 9.14 -4.81
CA CYS A 111 -6.12 10.55 -5.13
C CYS A 111 -6.86 11.36 -4.07
N VAL A 112 -6.39 12.57 -3.82
CA VAL A 112 -7.16 13.59 -3.11
C VAL A 112 -7.82 14.47 -4.16
N ILE A 113 -9.15 14.42 -4.23
CA ILE A 113 -9.95 15.26 -5.11
C ILE A 113 -10.80 16.22 -4.28
N GLU A 114 -11.27 17.29 -4.89
CA GLU A 114 -12.09 18.29 -4.23
C GLU A 114 -13.48 18.30 -4.85
N ASN A 115 -14.50 18.08 -4.02
CA ASN A 115 -15.90 18.06 -4.41
C ASN A 115 -16.68 18.95 -3.44
N ASN A 116 -17.38 19.97 -3.94
CA ASN A 116 -18.15 20.93 -3.12
C ASN A 116 -17.35 21.50 -1.93
N ASN A 117 -16.11 21.93 -2.17
CA ASN A 117 -15.15 22.45 -1.18
C ASN A 117 -14.75 21.44 -0.09
N GLN A 118 -15.06 20.15 -0.27
CA GLN A 118 -14.62 19.07 0.60
C GLN A 118 -13.59 18.21 -0.11
N LYS A 119 -12.50 17.89 0.59
CA LYS A 119 -11.52 16.92 0.11
C LYS A 119 -12.08 15.51 0.32
N ILE A 120 -12.03 14.68 -0.71
CA ILE A 120 -12.43 13.28 -0.67
C ILE A 120 -11.32 12.41 -1.26
N ILE A 121 -11.29 11.13 -0.84
CA ILE A 121 -10.34 10.13 -1.33
C ILE A 121 -11.01 9.34 -2.45
N LYS A 122 -10.31 9.16 -3.57
CA LYS A 122 -10.69 8.23 -4.64
C LYS A 122 -9.62 7.17 -4.79
N SER A 123 -10.00 5.90 -4.86
CA SER A 123 -9.07 4.81 -5.15
C SER A 123 -8.61 4.86 -6.60
N VAL A 124 -7.35 4.51 -6.85
CA VAL A 124 -6.74 4.44 -8.18
C VAL A 124 -6.55 2.98 -8.55
N GLU A 125 -7.02 2.61 -9.74
CA GLU A 125 -6.86 1.26 -10.26
C GLU A 125 -5.39 0.94 -10.59
N ASP A 126 -5.05 -0.33 -10.50
CA ASP A 126 -3.72 -0.81 -10.83
C ASP A 126 -3.37 -0.51 -12.30
N GLY A 127 -2.16 0.01 -12.52
CA GLY A 127 -1.70 0.42 -13.85
C GLY A 127 -2.27 1.74 -14.35
N LYS A 128 -2.99 2.51 -13.50
CA LYS A 128 -3.41 3.88 -13.80
C LYS A 128 -2.53 4.91 -13.11
N ASP A 129 -2.23 5.97 -13.82
CA ASP A 129 -1.56 7.20 -13.35
C ASP A 129 -2.50 8.41 -13.43
N SER A 130 -3.80 8.16 -13.37
CA SER A 130 -4.84 9.19 -13.32
C SER A 130 -5.97 8.83 -12.36
N CYS A 131 -6.58 9.89 -11.85
CA CYS A 131 -7.85 9.91 -11.14
C CYS A 131 -8.94 10.32 -12.16
#